data_AF-A0A529HJ52-F1
#
_entry.id   AF-A0A529HJ52-F1
#
_cell.length_a   1.000
_cell.length_b   1.000
_cell.length_c   1.000
_cell.angle_alpha   90.00
_cell.angle_beta   90.00
_cell.angle_gamma   90.00
#
_symmetry.space_group_name_H-M   'P 1'
#
loop_
_entity.id
_entity.type
_entity.pdbx_description
1 polymer ?
#
loop_
_entity_poly.entity_id
_entity_poly.type
_entity_poly.pdbx_seq_one_letter_code
_entity_poly.pdbx_strand_id
1 'polypeptide(L)'
;TQDREDSLANLQASLSASEAEKSRLEQLLAQGAGAGDAANQRAAALSGELDSQRQISQQALSQVEILNQQIAALRKQIGALEDALNVSEARDRDSNTKIADLGRRLNVALAQRVQELNRYRSDFFGRLREILADRENIRIVGDRFVFQSEVLFPTGSEEINDAGKVEMKKLADAIIELQKEIPPEIN
;
A
#
# COMPACT_ATOMS: atom_id res chain seq x y z
N THR A 1 -28.45 -19.62 -120.79
CA THR A 1 -28.78 -18.50 -119.88
C THR A 1 -29.19 -19.05 -118.53
N GLN A 2 -30.06 -20.07 -118.49
CA GLN A 2 -30.46 -20.85 -117.31
C GLN A 2 -29.28 -21.31 -116.41
N ASP A 3 -28.29 -22.03 -116.94
CA ASP A 3 -27.16 -22.57 -116.12
C ASP A 3 -26.32 -21.48 -115.43
N ARG A 4 -26.25 -20.28 -116.03
CA ARG A 4 -25.55 -19.13 -115.43
C ARG A 4 -26.37 -18.49 -114.32
N GLU A 5 -27.70 -18.46 -114.46
CA GLU A 5 -28.61 -18.00 -113.42
C GLU A 5 -28.61 -18.96 -112.22
N ASP A 6 -28.60 -20.27 -112.46
CA ASP A 6 -28.52 -21.29 -111.41
C ASP A 6 -27.17 -21.25 -110.66
N SER A 7 -26.07 -21.03 -111.39
CA SER A 7 -24.74 -20.85 -110.81
C SER A 7 -24.65 -19.58 -109.95
N LEU A 8 -25.23 -18.48 -110.42
CA LEU A 8 -25.32 -17.23 -109.66
C LEU A 8 -26.19 -17.40 -108.41
N ALA A 9 -27.33 -18.09 -108.52
CA ALA A 9 -28.20 -18.38 -107.38
C ALA A 9 -27.50 -19.22 -106.31
N ASN A 10 -26.73 -20.24 -106.71
CA ASN A 10 -25.94 -21.06 -105.79
C ASN A 10 -24.80 -20.27 -105.12
N LEU A 11 -24.10 -19.43 -105.88
CA LEU A 11 -23.06 -18.56 -105.32
C LEU A 11 -23.66 -17.57 -104.32
N GLN A 12 -24.81 -16.98 -104.65
CA GLN A 12 -25.52 -16.04 -103.78
C GLN A 12 -26.04 -16.72 -102.50
N ALA A 13 -26.51 -17.97 -102.58
CA ALA A 13 -26.88 -18.77 -101.42
C ALA A 13 -25.66 -19.18 -100.56
N SER A 14 -24.53 -19.50 -101.19
CA SER A 14 -23.30 -19.82 -100.45
C SER A 14 -22.69 -18.60 -99.75
N LEU A 15 -22.77 -17.42 -100.39
CA LEU A 15 -22.31 -16.17 -99.81
C LEU A 15 -23.17 -15.78 -98.60
N SER A 16 -24.50 -15.89 -98.71
CA SER A 16 -25.40 -15.58 -97.59
C SER A 16 -25.23 -16.55 -96.42
N ALA A 17 -24.98 -17.85 -96.68
CA ALA A 17 -24.63 -18.82 -95.64
C ALA A 17 -23.30 -18.48 -94.94
N SER A 18 -22.28 -18.06 -95.71
CA SER A 18 -21.00 -17.64 -95.15
C SER A 18 -21.10 -16.34 -94.34
N GLU A 19 -21.92 -15.39 -94.77
CA GLU A 19 -22.20 -14.15 -94.02
C GLU A 19 -22.94 -14.44 -92.71
N ALA A 20 -23.90 -15.37 -92.73
CA ALA A 20 -24.61 -15.81 -91.53
C ALA A 20 -23.67 -16.49 -90.51
N GLU A 21 -22.78 -17.37 -90.96
CA GLU A 21 -21.82 -18.04 -90.06
C GLU A 21 -20.78 -17.04 -89.53
N LYS A 22 -20.31 -16.10 -90.35
CA LYS A 22 -19.43 -15.01 -89.90
C LYS A 22 -20.10 -14.16 -88.82
N SER A 23 -21.36 -13.76 -89.03
CA SER A 23 -22.15 -13.00 -88.05
C SER A 23 -22.30 -13.77 -86.73
N ARG A 24 -22.57 -15.08 -86.81
CA ARG A 24 -22.65 -15.97 -85.64
C ARG A 24 -21.32 -16.05 -84.88
N LEU A 25 -20.20 -16.19 -85.58
CA LEU A 25 -18.86 -16.24 -84.99
C LEU A 25 -18.48 -14.90 -84.36
N GLU A 26 -18.80 -13.78 -85.00
CA GLU A 26 -18.62 -12.43 -84.43
C GLU A 26 -19.43 -12.25 -83.14
N GLN A 27 -20.68 -12.75 -83.10
CA GLN A 27 -21.50 -12.75 -81.89
C GLN A 27 -20.90 -13.60 -80.75
N LEU A 28 -20.40 -14.80 -81.06
CA LEU A 28 -19.76 -15.67 -80.07
C LEU A 28 -18.45 -15.06 -79.52
N LEU A 29 -17.64 -14.45 -80.39
CA LEU A 29 -16.43 -13.73 -80.00
C LEU A 29 -16.78 -12.52 -79.12
N ALA A 30 -17.81 -11.75 -79.47
CA ALA A 30 -18.28 -10.62 -78.67
C ALA A 30 -18.79 -11.07 -77.29
N GLN A 31 -19.54 -12.18 -77.21
CA GLN A 31 -19.95 -12.76 -75.92
C GLN A 31 -18.76 -13.27 -75.10
N GLY A 32 -17.80 -13.96 -75.74
CA GLY A 32 -16.60 -14.47 -75.09
C GLY A 32 -15.70 -13.34 -74.54
N ALA A 33 -15.51 -12.28 -75.32
CA ALA A 33 -14.79 -11.08 -74.90
C ALA A 33 -15.47 -10.40 -73.71
N GLY A 34 -16.80 -10.21 -73.76
CA GLY A 34 -17.56 -9.64 -72.65
C GLY A 34 -17.51 -10.47 -71.37
N ALA A 35 -17.53 -11.80 -71.48
CA ALA A 35 -17.37 -12.70 -70.34
C ALA A 35 -15.95 -12.64 -69.74
N GLY A 36 -14.92 -12.54 -70.59
CA GLY A 36 -13.53 -12.35 -70.18
C GLY A 36 -13.30 -11.03 -69.44
N ASP A 37 -13.86 -9.94 -69.95
CA ASP A 37 -13.78 -8.62 -69.30
C ASP A 37 -14.48 -8.62 -67.94
N ALA A 38 -15.67 -9.23 -67.84
CA ALA A 38 -16.38 -9.36 -66.58
C ALA A 38 -15.60 -10.19 -65.54
N ALA A 39 -14.93 -11.26 -65.98
CA ALA A 39 -14.08 -12.07 -65.11
C ALA A 39 -12.85 -11.29 -64.63
N ASN A 40 -12.19 -10.54 -65.51
CA ASN A 40 -11.05 -9.68 -65.16
C ASN A 40 -11.44 -8.57 -64.18
N GLN A 41 -12.61 -7.93 -64.37
CA GLN A 41 -13.10 -6.93 -63.43
C GLN A 41 -13.36 -7.51 -62.04
N ARG A 42 -13.94 -8.72 -61.96
CA ARG A 42 -14.14 -9.42 -60.68
C ARG A 42 -12.82 -9.82 -60.04
N ALA A 43 -11.85 -10.30 -60.82
CA ALA A 43 -10.53 -10.66 -60.31
C ALA A 43 -9.79 -9.43 -59.76
N ALA A 44 -9.88 -8.28 -60.44
CA ALA A 44 -9.32 -7.03 -59.97
C ALA A 44 -9.98 -6.54 -58.67
N ALA A 45 -11.31 -6.62 -58.57
CA ALA A 45 -12.05 -6.26 -57.35
C ALA A 45 -11.67 -7.17 -56.16
N LEU A 46 -11.63 -8.50 -56.37
CA LEU A 46 -11.23 -9.46 -55.34
C LEU A 46 -9.77 -9.28 -54.89
N SER A 47 -8.88 -8.95 -55.83
CA SER A 47 -7.47 -8.66 -55.51
C SER A 47 -7.35 -7.39 -54.65
N GLY A 48 -8.11 -6.34 -55.00
CA GLY A 48 -8.17 -5.12 -54.19
C GLY A 48 -8.71 -5.36 -52.77
N GLU A 49 -9.75 -6.18 -52.62
CA GLU A 49 -10.28 -6.56 -51.31
C GLU A 49 -9.26 -7.37 -50.50
N LEU A 50 -8.57 -8.33 -51.14
CA LEU A 50 -7.54 -9.13 -50.48
C LEU A 50 -6.36 -8.26 -49.99
N ASP A 51 -5.96 -7.28 -50.79
CA ASP A 51 -4.89 -6.36 -50.40
C ASP A 51 -5.31 -5.44 -49.25
N SER A 52 -6.56 -4.97 -49.24
CA SER A 52 -7.15 -4.24 -48.11
C SER A 52 -7.15 -5.09 -46.83
N GLN A 53 -7.61 -6.34 -46.92
CA GLN A 53 -7.61 -7.28 -45.79
C GLN A 53 -6.18 -7.56 -45.28
N ARG A 54 -5.20 -7.70 -46.18
CA ARG A 54 -3.80 -7.87 -45.81
C ARG A 54 -3.24 -6.65 -45.08
N GLN A 55 -3.55 -5.44 -45.53
CA GLN A 55 -3.13 -4.21 -44.86
C GLN A 55 -3.73 -4.10 -43.45
N ILE A 56 -5.04 -4.35 -43.32
CA ILE A 56 -5.72 -4.36 -42.01
C ILE A 56 -5.11 -5.42 -41.09
N SER A 57 -4.85 -6.63 -41.60
CA SER A 57 -4.22 -7.70 -40.83
C SER A 57 -2.81 -7.31 -40.37
N GLN A 58 -1.98 -6.71 -41.23
CA GLN A 58 -0.65 -6.23 -40.86
C GLN A 58 -0.71 -5.14 -39.79
N GLN A 59 -1.66 -4.21 -39.88
CA GLN A 59 -1.89 -3.18 -38.86
C GLN A 59 -2.35 -3.80 -37.54
N ALA A 60 -3.23 -4.80 -37.57
CA ALA A 60 -3.68 -5.50 -36.37
C ALA A 60 -2.51 -6.25 -35.70
N LEU A 61 -1.65 -6.91 -36.49
CA LEU A 61 -0.47 -7.61 -35.97
C LEU A 61 0.52 -6.64 -35.30
N SER A 62 0.80 -5.48 -35.91
CA SER A 62 1.68 -4.48 -35.30
C SER A 62 1.06 -3.90 -34.02
N GLN A 63 -0.26 -3.68 -33.99
CA GLN A 63 -0.97 -3.24 -32.80
C GLN A 63 -0.85 -4.28 -31.67
N VAL A 64 -1.03 -5.57 -31.97
CA VAL A 64 -0.87 -6.67 -31.00
C VAL A 64 0.56 -6.74 -30.46
N GLU A 65 1.57 -6.55 -31.31
CA GLU A 65 2.97 -6.53 -30.89
C GLU A 65 3.24 -5.40 -29.89
N ILE A 66 2.78 -4.19 -30.19
CA ILE A 66 2.89 -3.03 -29.29
C ILE A 66 2.17 -3.30 -27.96
N LEU A 67 0.96 -3.86 -27.99
CA LEU A 67 0.24 -4.21 -26.77
C LEU A 67 0.99 -5.26 -25.95
N ASN A 68 1.61 -6.25 -26.60
CA ASN A 68 2.39 -7.28 -25.92
C ASN A 68 3.62 -6.67 -25.22
N GLN A 69 4.31 -5.75 -25.89
CA GLN A 69 5.41 -4.99 -25.29
C GLN A 69 4.94 -4.15 -24.10
N GLN A 70 3.78 -3.48 -24.20
CA GLN A 70 3.19 -2.73 -23.09
C GLN A 70 2.83 -3.64 -21.92
N ILE A 71 2.21 -4.80 -22.17
CA ILE A 71 1.87 -5.79 -21.14
C ILE A 71 3.14 -6.29 -20.43
N ALA A 72 4.21 -6.57 -21.18
CA ALA A 72 5.49 -6.97 -20.59
C ALA A 72 6.09 -5.88 -19.70
N ALA A 73 6.01 -4.62 -20.13
CA ALA A 73 6.46 -3.47 -19.33
C ALA A 73 5.62 -3.32 -18.05
N LEU A 74 4.30 -3.43 -18.14
CA LEU A 74 3.40 -3.39 -16.97
C LEU A 74 3.69 -4.52 -15.99
N ARG A 75 3.89 -5.76 -16.46
CA ARG A 75 4.27 -6.89 -15.60
C ARG A 75 5.58 -6.63 -14.85
N LYS A 76 6.57 -6.02 -15.52
CA LYS A 76 7.83 -5.63 -14.89
C LYS A 76 7.62 -4.55 -13.82
N GLN A 77 6.76 -3.56 -14.08
CA GLN A 77 6.42 -2.52 -13.10
C GLN A 77 5.69 -3.11 -11.88
N ILE A 78 4.76 -4.04 -12.09
CA ILE A 78 4.05 -4.72 -11.01
C ILE A 78 5.02 -5.54 -10.16
N GLY A 79 5.93 -6.31 -10.77
CA GLY A 79 6.95 -7.06 -10.03
C GLY A 79 7.85 -6.15 -9.19
N ALA A 80 8.29 -5.02 -9.74
CA ALA A 80 9.09 -4.04 -8.98
C ALA A 80 8.31 -3.42 -7.80
N LEU A 81 7.01 -3.21 -7.97
CA LEU A 81 6.14 -2.71 -6.90
C LEU A 81 5.92 -3.76 -5.80
N GLU A 82 5.73 -5.03 -6.19
CA GLU A 82 5.61 -6.15 -5.26
C GLU A 82 6.89 -6.34 -4.44
N ASP A 83 8.05 -6.28 -5.08
CA ASP A 83 9.34 -6.31 -4.39
C ASP A 83 9.50 -5.14 -3.40
N ALA A 84 9.14 -3.93 -3.82
CA ALA A 84 9.18 -2.76 -2.95
C ALA A 84 8.21 -2.88 -1.76
N LEU A 85 7.02 -3.42 -1.98
CA LEU A 85 6.03 -3.66 -0.94
C LEU A 85 6.53 -4.71 0.06
N ASN A 86 7.09 -5.81 -0.42
CA ASN A 86 7.67 -6.85 0.43
C ASN A 86 8.78 -6.31 1.33
N VAL A 87 9.66 -5.44 0.79
CA VAL A 87 10.70 -4.76 1.58
C VAL A 87 10.08 -3.84 2.63
N SER A 88 9.04 -3.08 2.29
CA SER A 88 8.34 -2.22 3.25
C SER A 88 7.69 -3.02 4.37
N GLU A 89 6.96 -4.09 4.04
CA GLU A 89 6.32 -4.95 5.05
C GLU A 89 7.34 -5.60 5.99
N ALA A 90 8.48 -6.05 5.46
CA ALA A 90 9.55 -6.61 6.28
C ALA A 90 10.12 -5.57 7.26
N ARG A 91 10.32 -4.33 6.80
CA ARG A 91 10.76 -3.21 7.64
C ARG A 91 9.73 -2.85 8.71
N ASP A 92 8.45 -2.89 8.38
CA ASP A 92 7.36 -2.60 9.33
C ASP A 92 7.26 -3.68 10.41
N ARG A 93 7.42 -4.96 10.03
CA ARG A 93 7.47 -6.08 11.00
C ARG A 93 8.66 -5.97 11.95
N ASP A 94 9.85 -5.63 11.43
CA ASP A 94 11.04 -5.39 12.26
C ASP A 94 10.85 -4.20 13.22
N SER A 95 10.29 -3.10 12.71
CA SER A 95 10.02 -1.90 13.50
C SER A 95 9.00 -2.17 14.61
N ASN A 96 7.92 -2.89 14.33
CA ASN A 96 6.94 -3.31 15.33
C ASN A 96 7.55 -4.24 16.39
N THR A 97 8.42 -5.16 15.99
CA THR A 97 9.11 -6.06 16.93
C THR A 97 10.03 -5.26 17.87
N LYS A 98 10.76 -4.27 17.34
CA LYS A 98 11.59 -3.36 18.13
C LYS A 98 10.77 -2.51 19.08
N ILE A 99 9.63 -1.97 18.64
CA ILE A 99 8.72 -1.19 19.49
C ILE A 99 8.19 -2.06 20.64
N ALA A 100 7.75 -3.29 20.35
CA ALA A 100 7.29 -4.21 21.38
C ALA A 100 8.41 -4.55 22.38
N ASP A 101 9.64 -4.75 21.91
CA ASP A 101 10.79 -5.00 22.77
C ASP A 101 11.15 -3.80 23.66
N LEU A 102 11.19 -2.60 23.09
CA LEU A 102 11.40 -1.36 23.83
C LEU A 102 10.30 -1.13 24.86
N GLY A 103 9.04 -1.40 24.52
CA GLY A 103 7.91 -1.32 25.46
C GLY A 103 8.08 -2.27 26.64
N ARG A 104 8.50 -3.53 26.40
CA ARG A 104 8.80 -4.48 27.48
C ARG A 104 9.96 -4.00 28.36
N ARG A 105 11.07 -3.56 27.76
CA ARG A 105 12.25 -3.05 28.48
C ARG A 105 11.91 -1.83 29.32
N LEU A 106 11.11 -0.90 28.77
CA LEU A 106 10.65 0.28 29.48
C LEU A 106 9.76 -0.10 30.66
N ASN A 107 8.81 -1.02 30.47
CA ASN A 107 7.96 -1.49 31.57
C ASN A 107 8.77 -2.18 32.67
N VAL A 108 9.78 -2.97 32.32
CA VAL A 108 10.68 -3.61 33.30
C VAL A 108 11.49 -2.55 34.04
N ALA A 109 12.09 -1.59 33.34
CA ALA A 109 12.86 -0.51 33.95
C ALA A 109 11.98 0.36 34.87
N LEU A 110 10.74 0.65 34.46
CA LEU A 110 9.77 1.38 35.27
C LEU A 110 9.39 0.59 36.52
N ALA A 111 9.14 -0.72 36.41
CA ALA A 111 8.85 -1.57 37.55
C ALA A 111 10.04 -1.62 38.54
N GLN A 112 11.27 -1.71 38.04
CA GLN A 112 12.49 -1.63 38.85
C GLN A 112 12.59 -0.29 39.58
N ARG A 113 12.39 0.84 38.89
CA ARG A 113 12.39 2.16 39.54
C ARG A 113 11.29 2.30 40.58
N VAL A 114 10.07 1.85 40.30
CA VAL A 114 8.98 1.87 41.28
C VAL A 114 9.30 1.00 42.50
N GLN A 115 9.94 -0.16 42.32
CA GLN A 115 10.40 -1.00 43.43
C GLN A 115 11.51 -0.32 44.25
N GLU A 116 12.50 0.29 43.59
CA GLU A 116 13.54 1.08 44.24
C GLU A 116 12.94 2.23 45.05
N LEU A 117 12.06 3.04 44.46
CA LEU A 117 11.35 4.12 45.15
C LEU A 117 10.55 3.61 46.36
N ASN A 118 9.84 2.49 46.23
CA ASN A 118 9.11 1.91 47.35
C ASN A 118 10.04 1.45 48.47
N ARG A 119 11.17 0.81 48.13
CA ARG A 119 12.18 0.38 49.10
C ARG A 119 12.80 1.57 49.81
N TYR A 120 13.22 2.60 49.08
CA TYR A 120 13.75 3.83 49.66
C TYR A 120 12.75 4.51 50.58
N ARG A 121 11.48 4.58 50.18
CA ARG A 121 10.41 5.10 51.03
C ARG A 121 10.30 4.31 52.34
N SER A 122 10.35 2.98 52.27
CA SER A 122 10.31 2.11 53.47
C SER A 122 11.55 2.28 54.35
N ASP A 123 12.75 2.33 53.77
CA ASP A 123 14.01 2.51 54.50
C ASP A 123 14.06 3.90 55.16
N PHE A 124 13.60 4.94 54.45
CA PHE A 124 13.44 6.31 54.96
C PHE A 124 12.50 6.35 56.17
N PHE A 125 11.31 5.75 56.07
CA PHE A 125 10.37 5.70 57.19
C PHE A 125 10.86 4.83 58.35
N GLY A 126 11.63 3.77 58.07
CA GLY A 126 12.27 2.94 59.08
C GLY A 126 13.26 3.73 59.93
N ARG A 127 14.19 4.44 59.28
CA ARG A 127 15.16 5.33 59.96
C ARG A 127 14.46 6.47 60.71
N LEU A 128 13.47 7.09 60.08
CA LEU A 128 12.70 8.16 60.73
C LEU A 128 11.97 7.65 61.98
N ARG A 129 11.48 6.40 61.95
CA ARG A 129 10.90 5.74 63.11
C ARG A 129 11.92 5.48 64.21
N GLU A 130 13.14 5.04 63.88
CA GLU A 130 14.20 4.81 64.88
C GLU A 130 14.57 6.10 65.61
N ILE A 131 14.75 7.21 64.89
CA ILE A 131 15.07 8.52 65.47
C ILE A 131 13.94 9.06 66.36
N LEU A 132 12.69 8.69 66.06
CA LEU A 132 11.50 9.13 66.79
C LEU A 132 11.00 8.12 67.84
N ALA A 133 11.63 6.94 67.96
CA ALA A 133 11.19 5.88 68.86
C ALA A 133 11.37 6.21 70.35
N ASP A 134 12.35 7.05 70.68
CA ASP A 134 12.64 7.48 72.06
C ASP A 134 11.70 8.60 72.56
N ARG A 135 10.64 8.92 71.80
CA ARG A 135 9.73 10.03 72.10
C ARG A 135 8.35 9.53 72.48
N GLU A 136 7.99 9.68 73.75
CA GLU A 136 6.72 9.20 74.33
C GLU A 136 5.45 9.85 73.74
N ASN A 137 5.58 10.98 73.03
CA ASN A 137 4.47 11.82 72.57
C ASN A 137 4.06 11.64 71.10
N ILE A 138 4.65 10.67 70.38
CA ILE A 138 4.40 10.43 68.95
C ILE A 138 3.80 9.04 68.75
N ARG A 139 2.65 8.96 68.05
CA ARG A 139 2.03 7.69 67.65
C ARG A 139 2.18 7.49 66.14
N ILE A 140 2.61 6.31 65.73
CA ILE A 140 2.81 5.97 64.31
C ILE A 140 1.60 5.17 63.81
N VAL A 141 0.98 5.62 62.71
CA VAL A 141 -0.13 4.93 62.03
C VAL A 141 0.22 4.78 60.55
N GLY A 142 0.63 3.57 60.15
CA GLY A 142 1.11 3.33 58.78
C GLY A 142 2.40 4.11 58.50
N ASP A 143 2.36 5.01 57.53
CA ASP A 143 3.46 5.92 57.13
C ASP A 143 3.32 7.34 57.72
N ARG A 144 2.37 7.54 58.65
CA ARG A 144 2.05 8.86 59.22
C ARG A 144 2.42 8.94 60.70
N PHE A 145 3.05 10.07 61.05
CA PHE A 145 3.34 10.45 62.43
C PHE A 145 2.19 11.30 62.95
N VAL A 146 1.48 10.81 63.96
CA VAL A 146 0.35 11.47 64.60
C VAL A 146 0.81 11.98 65.97
N PHE A 147 0.73 13.29 66.15
CA PHE A 147 0.99 13.94 67.43
C PHE A 147 -0.28 13.96 68.28
N GLN A 148 -0.14 13.76 69.59
CA GLN A 148 -1.25 13.97 70.51
C GLN A 148 -1.53 15.48 70.62
N SER A 149 -2.77 15.90 70.36
CA SER A 149 -3.15 17.32 70.30
C SER A 149 -2.83 18.10 71.58
N GLU A 150 -2.81 17.42 72.73
CA GLU A 150 -2.52 17.98 74.06
C GLU A 150 -1.06 18.45 74.23
N VAL A 151 -0.15 17.98 73.35
CA VAL A 151 1.27 18.33 73.39
C VAL A 151 1.55 19.59 72.57
N LEU A 152 0.85 19.75 71.44
CA LEU A 152 1.06 20.87 70.52
C LEU A 152 0.25 22.10 70.93
N PHE A 153 -0.97 21.90 71.42
CA PHE A 153 -1.92 22.97 71.68
C PHE A 153 -2.39 22.96 73.14
N PRO A 154 -2.39 24.11 73.84
CA PRO A 154 -3.06 24.24 75.12
C PRO A 154 -4.56 23.98 74.99
N THR A 155 -5.20 23.48 76.06
CA THR A 155 -6.65 23.23 76.08
C THR A 155 -7.43 24.49 75.73
N GLY A 156 -8.15 24.46 74.60
CA GLY A 156 -8.98 25.57 74.13
C GLY A 156 -8.25 26.66 73.33
N SER A 157 -7.00 26.42 72.91
CA SER A 157 -6.24 27.32 72.02
C SER A 157 -5.88 26.62 70.71
N GLU A 158 -5.77 27.39 69.63
CA GLU A 158 -5.25 26.96 68.32
C GLU A 158 -3.78 27.33 68.11
N GLU A 159 -3.17 28.03 69.07
CA GLU A 159 -1.76 28.42 69.01
C GLU A 159 -0.84 27.35 69.58
N ILE A 160 0.24 27.04 68.85
CA ILE A 160 1.24 26.07 69.28
C ILE A 160 1.98 26.60 70.51
N ASN A 161 2.02 25.81 71.58
CA ASN A 161 2.77 26.16 72.79
C ASN A 161 4.29 26.10 72.57
N ASP A 162 5.07 26.70 73.47
CA ASP A 162 6.53 26.75 73.29
C ASP A 162 7.21 25.36 73.37
N ALA A 163 6.62 24.43 74.12
CA ALA A 163 7.07 23.03 74.18
C ALA A 163 6.87 22.31 72.82
N GLY A 164 5.74 22.54 72.16
CA GLY A 164 5.38 22.01 70.86
C GLY A 164 6.25 22.59 69.75
N LYS A 165 6.62 23.87 69.83
CA LYS A 165 7.61 24.48 68.93
C LYS A 165 8.98 23.82 69.05
N VAL A 166 9.43 23.49 70.27
CA VAL A 166 10.70 22.79 70.50
C VAL A 166 10.67 21.37 69.90
N GLU A 167 9.57 20.64 70.06
CA GLU A 167 9.42 19.30 69.48
C GLU A 167 9.31 19.33 67.94
N MET A 168 8.59 20.30 67.37
CA MET A 168 8.51 20.52 65.93
C MET A 168 9.88 20.90 65.33
N LYS A 169 10.68 21.68 66.04
CA LYS A 169 12.04 22.03 65.61
C LYS A 169 12.94 20.80 65.55
N LYS A 170 12.91 19.95 66.57
CA LYS A 170 13.68 18.70 66.58
C LYS A 170 13.26 17.75 65.44
N LEU A 171 11.96 17.71 65.12
CA LEU A 171 11.46 16.96 63.96
C LEU A 171 11.99 17.54 62.65
N ALA A 172 11.92 18.87 62.48
CA ALA A 172 12.42 19.54 61.30
C ALA A 172 13.92 19.29 61.09
N ASP A 173 14.72 19.36 62.16
CA ASP A 173 16.16 19.09 62.11
C ASP A 173 16.45 17.64 61.70
N ALA A 174 15.70 16.66 62.24
CA ALA A 174 15.83 15.25 61.87
C ALA A 174 15.42 14.98 60.41
N ILE A 175 14.38 15.65 59.89
CA ILE A 175 13.99 15.57 58.48
C ILE A 175 15.07 16.15 57.58
N ILE A 176 15.65 17.30 57.95
CA ILE A 176 16.73 17.95 57.19
C ILE A 176 18.00 17.08 57.16
N GLU A 177 18.32 16.42 58.27
CA GLU A 177 19.45 15.49 58.35
C GLU A 177 19.24 14.27 57.47
N LEU A 178 18.06 13.64 57.54
CA LEU A 178 17.70 12.48 56.74
C LEU A 178 17.62 12.81 55.23
N GLN A 179 17.19 14.03 54.87
CA GLN A 179 17.17 14.50 53.48
C GLN A 179 18.58 14.53 52.86
N LYS A 180 19.63 14.80 53.64
CA LYS A 180 21.02 14.83 53.15
C LYS A 180 21.57 13.44 52.83
N GLU A 181 20.98 12.39 53.39
CA GLU A 181 21.34 11.00 53.09
C GLU A 181 20.61 10.45 51.85
N ILE A 182 19.62 11.16 51.30
CA ILE A 182 18.91 10.77 50.08
C ILE A 182 19.79 11.13 48.87
N PRO A 183 20.19 10.15 48.01
CA PRO A 183 20.97 10.43 46.82
C PRO A 183 20.22 11.35 45.84
N PRO A 184 20.90 12.29 45.17
CA PRO A 184 20.26 13.26 44.25
C PRO A 184 19.75 12.65 42.94
N GLU A 185 20.02 11.37 42.65
CA GLU A 185 19.67 10.71 41.38
C GLU A 185 18.17 10.38 41.19
N ILE A 186 17.32 10.72 42.17
CA ILE A 186 15.88 10.40 42.18
C ILE A 186 14.99 11.67 42.02
N ASN A 187 15.57 12.88 42.00
CA ASN A 187 14.83 14.13 41.77
C ASN A 187 14.69 14.49 40.28
#